data_AF-A0A0M4NJ44-F1
#
_entry.id   AF-A0A0M4NJ44-F1
#
_cell.length_a   1.000
_cell.length_b   1.000
_cell.length_c   1.000
_cell.angle_alpha   90.00
_cell.angle_beta   90.00
_cell.angle_gamma   90.00
#
_symmetry.space_group_name_H-M   'P 1'
#
loop_
_entity.id
_entity.type
_entity.pdbx_description
1 polymer ?
#
loop_
_entity_poly.entity_id
_entity_poly.type
_entity_poly.pdbx_seq_one_letter_code
_entity_poly.pdbx_strand_id
1 'polypeptide(L)'
;MQIIDRPEILKLMLGELEKASDIYKPTNYWYLHQQVFIKELNKIGLKDFRKRKYSILETFGATDLDFKYGQIDLKSNKYFNNRYVRALPFWDSVISFLNKKLNQYFPIIPPYNINFIELKEILYERVNLLAKASKAKPLSSFSASLIGNPEDAFIVGGKNYTLTILYYYLRYLFCQKNLDFSKVKVITELGCGSGKQVEVLKRLYPDIIFLLFDIPPQLYVSESYLSSVFPKDVVTFKETLDMETIDFSKKGRIYFFGNWKFPILKNMKIDLFWNAASFQEMEPDVVSNYLTIVNESAKAIFLQQTMEGKEEAVKKGEHGVLKATTLKDYQKNLKKFKLVKIEKSLTPFGTLAGYSDSFWKRE
;
A
#
# COMPACT_ATOMS: atom_id res chain seq x y z
N MET A 1 13.56 -13.73 -7.29
CA MET A 1 13.20 -13.23 -8.64
C MET A 1 13.15 -11.71 -8.60
N GLN A 2 13.63 -11.03 -9.66
CA GLN A 2 13.72 -9.57 -9.72
C GLN A 2 12.64 -9.00 -10.65
N ILE A 3 12.25 -7.75 -10.41
CA ILE A 3 11.43 -6.98 -11.34
C ILE A 3 12.31 -6.45 -12.47
N ILE A 4 11.82 -6.54 -13.70
CA ILE A 4 12.44 -5.86 -14.85
C ILE A 4 12.05 -4.39 -14.81
N ASP A 5 13.04 -3.52 -14.77
CA ASP A 5 12.85 -2.07 -14.77
C ASP A 5 12.48 -1.59 -16.18
N ARG A 6 11.52 -0.67 -16.26
CA ARG A 6 10.94 -0.07 -17.48
C ARG A 6 10.78 1.45 -17.31
N PRO A 7 11.89 2.20 -17.17
CA PRO A 7 11.85 3.64 -16.87
C PRO A 7 11.09 4.48 -17.91
N GLU A 8 10.97 3.99 -19.15
CA GLU A 8 10.17 4.60 -20.20
C GLU A 8 8.68 4.68 -19.86
N ILE A 9 8.16 3.70 -19.10
CA ILE A 9 6.76 3.68 -18.64
C ILE A 9 6.55 4.75 -17.57
N LEU A 10 7.49 4.88 -16.62
CA LEU A 10 7.43 5.95 -15.62
C LEU A 10 7.46 7.33 -16.29
N LYS A 11 8.33 7.52 -17.28
CA LYS A 11 8.40 8.79 -18.05
C LYS A 11 7.08 9.08 -18.77
N LEU A 12 6.46 8.07 -19.37
CA LEU A 12 5.15 8.21 -20.02
C LEU A 12 4.08 8.62 -19.01
N MET A 13 3.97 7.92 -17.87
CA MET A 13 3.00 8.24 -16.82
C MET A 13 3.17 9.67 -16.29
N LEU A 14 4.40 10.14 -16.10
CA LEU A 14 4.69 11.51 -15.65
C LEU A 14 4.26 12.56 -16.69
N GLY A 15 4.54 12.32 -17.98
CA GLY A 15 4.13 13.23 -19.05
C GLY A 15 2.60 13.34 -19.19
N GLU A 16 1.87 12.27 -18.89
CA GLU A 16 0.41 12.29 -18.86
C GLU A 16 -0.16 12.99 -17.62
N LEU A 17 0.47 12.84 -16.46
CA LEU A 17 0.10 13.58 -15.24
C LEU A 17 0.25 15.10 -15.42
N GLU A 18 1.26 15.56 -16.15
CA GLU A 18 1.47 17.00 -16.41
C GLU A 18 0.26 17.65 -17.13
N LYS A 19 -0.37 16.89 -18.03
CA LYS A 19 -1.56 17.31 -18.79
C LYS A 19 -2.85 17.22 -17.98
N ALA A 20 -2.84 16.52 -16.84
CA ALA A 20 -4.03 16.32 -16.02
C ALA A 20 -4.50 17.64 -15.37
N SER A 21 -5.79 17.69 -15.04
CA SER A 21 -6.35 18.77 -14.22
C SER A 21 -5.69 18.79 -12.84
N ASP A 22 -5.48 19.99 -12.29
CA ASP A 22 -4.78 20.18 -11.01
C ASP A 22 -5.45 19.46 -9.83
N ILE A 23 -6.77 19.23 -9.88
CA ILE A 23 -7.50 18.46 -8.85
C ILE A 23 -7.05 16.99 -8.74
N TYR A 24 -6.39 16.46 -9.76
CA TYR A 24 -5.80 15.12 -9.78
C TYR A 24 -4.28 15.13 -9.65
N LYS A 25 -3.64 16.30 -9.51
CA LYS A 25 -2.20 16.34 -9.27
C LYS A 25 -1.90 16.04 -7.80
N PRO A 26 -0.71 15.50 -7.49
CA PRO A 26 -0.28 15.27 -6.12
C PRO A 26 -0.41 16.54 -5.28
N THR A 27 -0.97 16.38 -4.09
CA THR A 27 -1.10 17.43 -3.07
C THR A 27 0.23 17.72 -2.39
N ASN A 28 0.28 18.67 -1.44
CA ASN A 28 1.55 19.11 -0.83
C ASN A 28 2.40 17.93 -0.31
N TYR A 29 1.79 16.98 0.39
CA TYR A 29 2.48 15.80 0.92
C TYR A 29 3.13 14.98 -0.21
N TRP A 30 2.34 14.51 -1.18
CA TRP A 30 2.85 13.63 -2.24
C TRP A 30 3.67 14.36 -3.30
N TYR A 31 3.46 15.66 -3.50
CA TYR A 31 4.28 16.49 -4.38
C TYR A 31 5.75 16.46 -3.93
N LEU A 32 6.00 16.61 -2.64
CA LEU A 32 7.36 16.55 -2.07
C LEU A 32 7.96 15.14 -2.16
N HIS A 33 7.19 14.11 -1.81
CA HIS A 33 7.65 12.72 -1.83
C HIS A 33 7.93 12.23 -3.26
N GLN A 34 7.10 12.62 -4.23
CA GLN A 34 7.24 12.26 -5.64
C GLN A 34 8.62 12.67 -6.20
N GLN A 35 9.14 13.85 -5.84
CA GLN A 35 10.45 14.31 -6.32
C GLN A 35 11.59 13.42 -5.83
N VAL A 36 11.54 12.99 -4.57
CA VAL A 36 12.52 12.06 -3.99
C VAL A 36 12.37 10.69 -4.64
N PHE A 37 11.12 10.27 -4.86
CA PHE A 37 10.80 8.97 -5.42
C PHE A 37 11.31 8.82 -6.86
N ILE A 38 11.02 9.80 -7.73
CA ILE A 38 11.49 9.79 -9.12
C ILE A 38 13.02 9.73 -9.18
N LYS A 39 13.72 10.49 -8.32
CA LYS A 39 15.19 10.45 -8.25
C LYS A 39 15.71 9.06 -7.85
N GLU A 40 15.07 8.40 -6.88
CA GLU A 40 15.46 7.06 -6.48
C GLU A 40 15.24 6.04 -7.60
N LEU A 41 14.05 6.04 -8.23
CA LEU A 41 13.72 5.13 -9.33
C LEU A 41 14.67 5.32 -10.52
N ASN A 42 14.94 6.56 -10.94
CA ASN A 42 15.87 6.81 -12.04
C ASN A 42 17.30 6.38 -11.75
N LYS A 43 17.72 6.37 -10.47
CA LYS A 43 19.08 6.02 -10.07
C LYS A 43 19.27 4.53 -9.81
N ILE A 44 18.29 3.88 -9.17
CA ILE A 44 18.42 2.53 -8.60
C ILE A 44 17.47 1.53 -9.28
N GLY A 45 16.41 2.00 -9.94
CA GLY A 45 15.39 1.17 -10.57
C GLY A 45 14.54 0.41 -9.57
N LEU A 46 14.03 -0.76 -9.97
CA LEU A 46 13.20 -1.67 -9.15
C LEU A 46 13.90 -2.94 -8.64
N LYS A 47 15.22 -3.07 -8.84
CA LYS A 47 15.98 -4.19 -8.27
C LYS A 47 15.85 -4.22 -6.75
N ASP A 48 15.58 -5.40 -6.21
CA ASP A 48 15.54 -5.67 -4.77
C ASP A 48 14.61 -4.72 -3.97
N PHE A 49 13.59 -4.16 -4.61
CA PHE A 49 12.77 -3.09 -4.04
C PHE A 49 12.14 -3.44 -2.69
N ARG A 50 11.88 -4.73 -2.41
CA ARG A 50 11.23 -5.15 -1.17
C ARG A 50 12.18 -5.27 0.02
N LYS A 51 13.50 -5.36 -0.18
CA LYS A 51 14.49 -5.35 0.92
C LYS A 51 15.24 -4.02 1.06
N ARG A 52 14.80 -2.96 0.37
CA ARG A 52 15.49 -1.67 0.46
C ARG A 52 15.24 -1.00 1.79
N LYS A 53 16.33 -0.55 2.41
CA LYS A 53 16.34 0.19 3.68
C LYS A 53 16.66 1.65 3.43
N TYR A 54 16.09 2.53 4.25
CA TYR A 54 16.15 3.98 4.13
C TYR A 54 15.69 4.49 2.76
N SER A 55 14.69 3.82 2.19
CA SER A 55 14.15 4.09 0.87
C SER A 55 12.80 4.77 0.96
N ILE A 56 12.49 5.63 -0.02
CA ILE A 56 11.16 6.20 -0.19
C ILE A 56 10.07 5.12 -0.35
N LEU A 57 10.45 3.91 -0.78
CA LEU A 57 9.57 2.76 -0.91
C LEU A 57 8.95 2.31 0.42
N GLU A 58 9.60 2.58 1.55
CA GLU A 58 9.06 2.28 2.87
C GLU A 58 7.82 3.12 3.19
N THR A 59 7.76 4.35 2.67
CA THR A 59 6.71 5.33 3.02
C THR A 59 5.30 4.93 2.55
N PHE A 60 5.20 4.01 1.60
CA PHE A 60 3.92 3.47 1.11
C PHE A 60 3.83 1.94 1.20
N GLY A 61 4.66 1.31 2.04
CA GLY A 61 4.58 -0.12 2.34
C GLY A 61 5.07 -1.05 1.22
N ALA A 62 5.88 -0.56 0.27
CA ALA A 62 6.41 -1.39 -0.80
C ALA A 62 7.50 -2.36 -0.32
N THR A 63 8.20 -2.04 0.77
CA THR A 63 9.23 -2.90 1.35
C THR A 63 8.63 -3.95 2.29
N ASP A 64 9.35 -5.04 2.49
CA ASP A 64 9.07 -6.12 3.43
C ASP A 64 10.37 -6.34 4.22
N LEU A 65 10.67 -5.36 5.07
CA LEU A 65 11.85 -5.39 5.92
C LEU A 65 11.55 -6.24 7.15
N ASP A 66 12.55 -7.01 7.58
CA ASP A 66 12.43 -7.72 8.86
C ASP A 66 12.37 -6.70 10.01
N PHE A 67 11.67 -7.06 11.09
CA PHE A 67 11.54 -6.15 12.22
C PHE A 67 12.91 -5.94 12.88
N LYS A 68 13.27 -4.67 13.09
CA LYS A 68 14.52 -4.33 13.77
C LYS A 68 14.38 -4.71 15.24
N TYR A 69 15.32 -5.54 15.71
CA TYR A 69 15.34 -6.28 16.97
C TYR A 69 15.48 -5.42 18.24
N GLY A 70 14.85 -4.24 18.27
CA GLY A 70 15.24 -3.15 19.18
C GLY A 70 16.69 -2.68 18.96
N GLN A 71 17.41 -3.30 18.02
CA GLN A 71 18.84 -3.12 17.77
C GLN A 71 19.15 -1.65 17.62
N ILE A 72 20.28 -1.25 18.20
CA ILE A 72 20.81 0.09 18.07
C ILE A 72 21.05 0.32 16.58
N ASP A 73 20.24 1.20 16.02
CA ASP A 73 20.36 1.60 14.64
C ASP A 73 20.58 3.11 14.57
N LEU A 74 21.85 3.51 14.54
CA LEU A 74 22.25 4.90 14.39
C LEU A 74 21.71 5.51 13.10
N LYS A 75 21.45 4.74 12.03
CA LYS A 75 20.82 5.29 10.81
C LYS A 75 19.35 5.68 11.06
N SER A 76 18.69 5.16 12.09
CA SER A 76 17.35 5.64 12.48
C SER A 76 17.40 6.97 13.25
N ASN A 77 18.57 7.38 13.75
CA ASN A 77 18.72 8.57 14.57
C ASN A 77 18.98 9.82 13.70
N LYS A 78 18.21 10.89 13.92
CA LYS A 78 18.28 12.16 13.16
C LYS A 78 19.67 12.83 13.17
N TYR A 79 20.47 12.63 14.21
CA TYR A 79 21.81 13.22 14.31
C TYR A 79 22.83 12.48 13.46
N PHE A 80 22.71 11.17 13.34
CA PHE A 80 23.60 10.34 12.54
C PHE A 80 23.11 10.16 11.10
N ASN A 81 21.85 10.51 10.82
CA ASN A 81 21.21 10.32 9.52
C ASN A 81 20.60 11.61 8.96
N ASN A 82 21.43 12.64 8.75
CA ASN A 82 21.03 13.89 8.10
C ASN A 82 21.91 14.22 6.88
N ARG A 83 21.51 15.24 6.11
CA ARG A 83 22.17 15.64 4.85
C ARG A 83 23.66 15.92 5.00
N TYR A 84 24.09 16.48 6.13
CA TYR A 84 25.48 16.86 6.35
C TYR A 84 26.33 15.64 6.66
N VAL A 85 25.86 14.80 7.58
CA VAL A 85 26.59 13.62 8.03
C VAL A 85 26.64 12.56 6.92
N ARG A 86 25.57 12.42 6.10
CA ARG A 86 25.56 11.56 4.90
C ARG A 86 26.53 12.02 3.80
N ALA A 87 26.92 13.29 3.78
CA ALA A 87 27.87 13.81 2.80
C ALA A 87 29.33 13.44 3.13
N LEU A 88 29.60 12.96 4.34
CA LEU A 88 30.94 12.54 4.75
C LEU A 88 31.37 11.27 3.98
N PRO A 89 32.63 11.20 3.51
CA PRO A 89 33.17 9.99 2.91
C PRO A 89 33.03 8.79 3.83
N PHE A 90 32.65 7.64 3.27
CA PHE A 90 32.49 6.38 4.00
C PHE A 90 31.47 6.39 5.15
N TRP A 91 30.61 7.42 5.23
CA TRP A 91 29.58 7.52 6.27
C TRP A 91 28.81 6.20 6.45
N ASP A 92 28.35 5.61 5.35
CA ASP A 92 27.55 4.39 5.41
C ASP A 92 28.34 3.22 6.04
N SER A 93 29.61 3.08 5.68
CA SER A 93 30.52 2.06 6.21
C SER A 93 30.82 2.29 7.70
N VAL A 94 31.09 3.54 8.09
CA VAL A 94 31.38 3.91 9.50
C VAL A 94 30.15 3.66 10.38
N ILE A 95 28.98 4.14 9.98
CA ILE A 95 27.76 3.94 10.76
C ILE A 95 27.40 2.45 10.82
N SER A 96 27.56 1.70 9.72
CA SER A 96 27.32 0.25 9.73
C SER A 96 28.28 -0.49 10.67
N PHE A 97 29.56 -0.07 10.71
CA PHE A 97 30.54 -0.60 11.66
C PHE A 97 30.15 -0.29 13.11
N LEU A 98 29.77 0.95 13.41
CA LEU A 98 29.33 1.36 14.75
C LEU A 98 28.08 0.60 15.18
N ASN A 99 27.06 0.50 14.33
CA ASN A 99 25.88 -0.34 14.59
C ASN A 99 26.28 -1.77 14.92
N LYS A 100 27.17 -2.39 14.12
CA LYS A 100 27.64 -3.76 14.39
C LYS A 100 28.32 -3.87 15.75
N LYS A 101 29.22 -2.94 16.09
CA LYS A 101 29.92 -2.94 17.38
C LYS A 101 28.96 -2.72 18.54
N LEU A 102 28.08 -1.73 18.46
CA LEU A 102 27.11 -1.43 19.52
C LEU A 102 26.17 -2.60 19.77
N ASN A 103 25.63 -3.23 18.73
CA ASN A 103 24.77 -4.41 18.90
C ASN A 103 25.53 -5.67 19.34
N GLN A 104 26.85 -5.74 19.09
CA GLN A 104 27.69 -6.80 19.64
C GLN A 104 27.92 -6.62 21.15
N TYR A 105 28.14 -5.38 21.62
CA TYR A 105 28.37 -5.07 23.04
C TYR A 105 27.07 -4.97 23.85
N PHE A 106 25.97 -4.59 23.21
CA PHE A 106 24.64 -4.50 23.79
C PHE A 106 23.66 -5.37 23.00
N PRO A 107 23.84 -6.71 23.02
CA PRO A 107 22.92 -7.59 22.33
C PRO A 107 21.55 -7.48 22.98
N ILE A 108 20.52 -7.22 22.17
CA ILE A 108 19.15 -7.27 22.65
C ILE A 108 18.71 -8.72 22.59
N ILE A 109 18.51 -9.29 23.77
CA ILE A 109 17.99 -10.64 23.95
C ILE A 109 16.46 -10.50 23.93
N PRO A 110 15.76 -11.14 22.97
CA PRO A 110 14.30 -11.13 22.96
C PRO A 110 13.76 -11.70 24.27
N PRO A 111 12.66 -11.16 24.81
CA PRO A 111 12.02 -11.75 25.97
C PRO A 111 11.70 -13.21 25.67
N TYR A 112 11.98 -14.08 26.64
CA TYR A 112 11.75 -15.53 26.57
C TYR A 112 12.58 -16.30 25.52
N ASN A 113 13.65 -15.72 24.96
CA ASN A 113 14.52 -16.38 23.97
C ASN A 113 13.79 -16.93 22.73
N ILE A 114 12.65 -16.31 22.36
CA ILE A 114 11.84 -16.75 21.22
C ILE A 114 12.67 -16.60 19.93
N ASN A 115 12.72 -17.67 19.13
CA ASN A 115 13.30 -17.65 17.80
C ASN A 115 12.40 -16.84 16.86
N PHE A 116 12.98 -15.97 16.04
CA PHE A 116 12.19 -15.10 15.15
C PHE A 116 11.46 -15.83 14.03
N ILE A 117 11.98 -16.97 13.58
CA ILE A 117 11.25 -17.83 12.65
C ILE A 117 9.99 -18.35 13.35
N GLU A 118 10.13 -18.87 14.57
CA GLU A 118 9.00 -19.31 15.40
C GLU A 118 8.03 -18.15 15.69
N LEU A 119 8.53 -16.94 15.94
CA LEU A 119 7.66 -15.77 16.10
C LEU A 119 6.83 -15.50 14.84
N LYS A 120 7.43 -15.54 13.64
CA LYS A 120 6.70 -15.37 12.38
C LYS A 120 5.65 -16.47 12.18
N GLU A 121 5.95 -17.70 12.58
CA GLU A 121 4.99 -18.82 12.58
C GLU A 121 3.84 -18.60 13.58
N ILE A 122 4.13 -18.14 14.80
CA ILE A 122 3.12 -17.77 15.80
C ILE A 122 2.22 -16.65 15.28
N LEU A 123 2.80 -15.63 14.65
CA LEU A 123 2.04 -14.53 14.05
C LEU A 123 1.17 -15.01 12.88
N TYR A 124 1.68 -15.93 12.06
CA TYR A 124 0.89 -16.61 11.04
C TYR A 124 -0.30 -17.36 11.66
N GLU A 125 -0.08 -18.17 12.70
CA GLU A 125 -1.16 -18.93 13.34
C GLU A 125 -2.19 -18.03 14.01
N ARG A 126 -1.76 -16.93 14.62
CA ARG A 126 -2.68 -15.90 15.13
C ARG A 126 -3.60 -15.37 14.01
N VAL A 127 -3.04 -14.99 12.86
CA VAL A 127 -3.85 -14.50 11.73
C VAL A 127 -4.74 -15.61 11.15
N ASN A 128 -4.26 -16.85 11.11
CA ASN A 128 -5.03 -18.02 10.67
C ASN A 128 -6.24 -18.29 11.58
N LEU A 129 -6.10 -18.12 12.90
CA LEU A 129 -7.22 -18.22 13.85
C LEU A 129 -8.26 -17.11 13.61
N LEU A 130 -7.82 -15.88 13.36
CA LEU A 130 -8.71 -14.77 13.00
C LEU A 130 -9.45 -15.03 11.68
N ALA A 131 -8.80 -15.67 10.71
CA ALA A 131 -9.41 -16.07 9.44
C ALA A 131 -10.56 -17.06 9.66
N LYS A 132 -10.31 -18.11 10.46
CA LYS A 132 -11.32 -19.12 10.83
C LYS A 132 -12.54 -18.48 11.50
N ALA A 133 -12.31 -17.59 12.46
CA ALA A 133 -13.38 -16.85 13.15
C ALA A 133 -14.21 -15.96 12.20
N SER A 134 -13.60 -15.50 11.09
CA SER A 134 -14.23 -14.61 10.11
C SER A 134 -14.88 -15.35 8.94
N LYS A 135 -14.91 -16.70 8.96
CA LYS A 135 -15.34 -17.55 7.82
C LYS A 135 -14.66 -17.16 6.49
N ALA A 136 -13.42 -16.71 6.58
CA ALA A 136 -12.62 -16.28 5.44
C ALA A 136 -11.94 -17.48 4.75
N LYS A 137 -11.50 -17.32 3.51
CA LYS A 137 -10.63 -18.31 2.86
C LYS A 137 -9.30 -18.37 3.62
N PRO A 138 -8.80 -19.55 4.01
CA PRO A 138 -7.67 -19.69 4.92
C PRO A 138 -6.36 -19.14 4.32
N LEU A 139 -5.43 -18.66 5.15
CA LEU A 139 -4.09 -18.22 4.70
C LEU A 139 -3.36 -19.30 3.89
N SER A 140 -3.55 -20.57 4.29
CA SER A 140 -2.99 -21.72 3.59
C SER A 140 -3.54 -21.91 2.18
N SER A 141 -4.54 -21.14 1.71
CA SER A 141 -5.04 -21.25 0.33
C SER A 141 -4.14 -20.58 -0.69
N PHE A 142 -3.17 -19.74 -0.29
CA PHE A 142 -2.26 -19.07 -1.22
C PHE A 142 -0.82 -19.01 -0.68
N SER A 143 0.12 -18.70 -1.59
CA SER A 143 1.53 -18.47 -1.30
C SER A 143 1.90 -17.07 -1.80
N ALA A 144 2.58 -16.28 -0.98
CA ALA A 144 3.02 -14.95 -1.33
C ALA A 144 4.17 -14.99 -2.34
N SER A 145 4.27 -13.97 -3.20
CA SER A 145 5.36 -13.82 -4.13
C SER A 145 6.67 -13.49 -3.42
N LEU A 146 7.79 -14.03 -3.93
CA LEU A 146 9.16 -13.64 -3.56
C LEU A 146 9.79 -12.67 -4.57
N ILE A 147 9.02 -12.18 -5.54
CA ILE A 147 9.47 -11.17 -6.50
C ILE A 147 9.76 -9.88 -5.74
N GLY A 148 10.90 -9.26 -6.05
CA GLY A 148 11.38 -8.04 -5.38
C GLY A 148 12.24 -8.30 -4.14
N ASN A 149 12.49 -9.57 -3.81
CA ASN A 149 13.38 -10.01 -2.73
C ASN A 149 12.96 -9.49 -1.33
N PRO A 150 11.79 -9.89 -0.81
CA PRO A 150 11.38 -9.53 0.55
C PRO A 150 12.36 -10.07 1.59
N GLU A 151 12.75 -9.24 2.57
CA GLU A 151 13.70 -9.61 3.62
C GLU A 151 13.03 -10.42 4.74
N ASP A 152 11.79 -10.09 5.08
CA ASP A 152 11.04 -10.72 6.18
C ASP A 152 10.41 -12.08 5.83
N ALA A 153 10.68 -12.63 4.64
CA ALA A 153 10.01 -13.82 4.14
C ALA A 153 10.26 -15.07 4.99
N PHE A 154 9.24 -15.91 5.11
CA PHE A 154 9.27 -17.17 5.87
C PHE A 154 8.32 -18.20 5.24
N ILE A 155 8.45 -19.47 5.66
CA ILE A 155 7.72 -20.60 5.08
C ILE A 155 6.84 -21.25 6.13
N VAL A 156 5.57 -21.49 5.81
CA VAL A 156 4.66 -22.32 6.60
C VAL A 156 3.93 -23.29 5.68
N GLY A 157 3.95 -24.59 5.99
CA GLY A 157 3.29 -25.62 5.17
C GLY A 157 3.74 -25.64 3.70
N GLY A 158 5.04 -25.36 3.45
CA GLY A 158 5.61 -25.29 2.10
C GLY A 158 5.22 -24.06 1.27
N LYS A 159 4.55 -23.07 1.88
CA LYS A 159 4.14 -21.81 1.22
C LYS A 159 4.89 -20.63 1.81
N ASN A 160 5.16 -19.64 0.97
CA ASN A 160 5.87 -18.43 1.35
C ASN A 160 4.91 -17.40 1.92
N TYR A 161 5.36 -16.67 2.94
CA TYR A 161 4.66 -15.55 3.54
C TYR A 161 5.64 -14.44 3.88
N THR A 162 5.11 -13.22 4.03
CA THR A 162 5.81 -12.06 4.60
C THR A 162 4.96 -11.49 5.73
N LEU A 163 5.53 -10.79 6.71
CA LEU A 163 4.71 -10.13 7.75
C LEU A 163 3.79 -9.08 7.11
N THR A 164 4.28 -8.46 6.05
CA THR A 164 3.51 -7.52 5.26
C THR A 164 2.31 -8.19 4.57
N ILE A 165 2.44 -9.40 3.99
CA ILE A 165 1.30 -10.09 3.38
C ILE A 165 0.24 -10.46 4.42
N LEU A 166 0.66 -10.82 5.65
CA LEU A 166 -0.25 -11.06 6.76
C LEU A 166 -1.02 -9.79 7.15
N TYR A 167 -0.37 -8.63 7.11
CA TYR A 167 -1.01 -7.33 7.33
C TYR A 167 -2.07 -7.01 6.26
N TYR A 168 -1.76 -7.19 4.97
CA TYR A 168 -2.75 -7.00 3.89
C TYR A 168 -3.89 -8.02 3.94
N TYR A 169 -3.62 -9.24 4.43
CA TYR A 169 -4.65 -10.25 4.66
C TYR A 169 -5.60 -9.86 5.81
N LEU A 170 -5.10 -9.22 6.88
CA LEU A 170 -5.95 -8.70 7.97
C LEU A 170 -6.94 -7.64 7.48
N ARG A 171 -6.57 -6.78 6.53
CA ARG A 171 -7.50 -5.83 5.89
C ARG A 171 -8.61 -6.56 5.13
N TYR A 172 -8.27 -7.63 4.41
CA TYR A 172 -9.25 -8.51 3.79
C TYR A 172 -10.19 -9.13 4.84
N LEU A 173 -9.67 -9.62 5.98
CA LEU A 173 -10.50 -10.20 7.03
C LEU A 173 -11.51 -9.21 7.59
N PHE A 174 -11.11 -7.95 7.81
CA PHE A 174 -12.04 -6.91 8.23
C PHE A 174 -13.19 -6.75 7.24
N CYS A 175 -12.88 -6.70 5.93
CA CYS A 175 -13.91 -6.57 4.89
C CYS A 175 -14.80 -7.82 4.79
N GLN A 176 -14.22 -9.02 4.88
CA GLN A 176 -14.96 -10.30 4.78
C GLN A 176 -16.04 -10.44 5.86
N LYS A 177 -15.84 -9.86 7.05
CA LYS A 177 -16.85 -9.83 8.11
C LYS A 177 -18.07 -8.96 7.76
N ASN A 178 -17.92 -8.03 6.84
CA ASN A 178 -18.94 -7.04 6.48
C ASN A 178 -19.47 -7.20 5.04
N LEU A 179 -18.82 -8.05 4.24
CA LEU A 179 -19.11 -8.29 2.82
C LEU A 179 -18.73 -9.71 2.41
N ASP A 180 -19.59 -10.35 1.60
CA ASP A 180 -19.29 -11.63 0.98
C ASP A 180 -18.48 -11.44 -0.31
N PHE A 181 -17.16 -11.67 -0.24
CA PHE A 181 -16.27 -11.55 -1.39
C PHE A 181 -16.58 -12.52 -2.54
N SER A 182 -17.31 -13.62 -2.31
CA SER A 182 -17.71 -14.52 -3.40
C SER A 182 -18.67 -13.86 -4.40
N LYS A 183 -19.32 -12.76 -4.00
CA LYS A 183 -20.25 -11.98 -4.82
C LYS A 183 -19.63 -10.73 -5.44
N VAL A 184 -18.40 -10.38 -5.03
CA VAL A 184 -17.68 -9.21 -5.54
C VAL A 184 -17.11 -9.56 -6.91
N LYS A 185 -17.39 -8.73 -7.92
CA LYS A 185 -16.86 -8.89 -9.28
C LYS A 185 -15.83 -7.82 -9.61
N VAL A 186 -16.05 -6.58 -9.16
CA VAL A 186 -15.19 -5.44 -9.47
C VAL A 186 -14.78 -4.72 -8.19
N ILE A 187 -13.48 -4.62 -7.97
CA ILE A 187 -12.87 -3.80 -6.93
C ILE A 187 -12.13 -2.63 -7.59
N THR A 188 -12.38 -1.43 -7.10
CA THR A 188 -11.58 -0.25 -7.46
C THR A 188 -10.74 0.16 -6.27
N GLU A 189 -9.45 0.35 -6.49
CA GLU A 189 -8.53 0.84 -5.47
C GLU A 189 -7.88 2.15 -5.93
N LEU A 190 -8.02 3.20 -5.11
CA LEU A 190 -7.28 4.45 -5.26
C LEU A 190 -6.14 4.46 -4.25
N GLY A 191 -4.92 4.75 -4.70
CA GLY A 191 -3.71 4.61 -3.90
C GLY A 191 -3.34 3.14 -3.71
N CYS A 192 -3.21 2.39 -4.81
CA CYS A 192 -2.88 0.96 -4.76
C CYS A 192 -1.46 0.66 -4.24
N GLY A 193 -0.62 1.68 -4.10
CA GLY A 193 0.71 1.59 -3.52
C GLY A 193 1.59 0.65 -4.33
N SER A 194 2.04 -0.45 -3.72
CA SER A 194 2.85 -1.47 -4.41
C SER A 194 2.05 -2.66 -4.95
N GLY A 195 0.71 -2.64 -4.88
CA GLY A 195 -0.15 -3.73 -5.36
C GLY A 195 -0.25 -4.96 -4.45
N LYS A 196 0.32 -4.94 -3.23
CA LYS A 196 0.30 -6.10 -2.32
C LYS A 196 -1.10 -6.48 -1.84
N GLN A 197 -2.00 -5.50 -1.65
CA GLN A 197 -3.41 -5.80 -1.33
C GLN A 197 -4.08 -6.59 -2.45
N VAL A 198 -3.82 -6.20 -3.69
CA VAL A 198 -4.32 -6.87 -4.90
C VAL A 198 -3.74 -8.26 -5.01
N GLU A 199 -2.46 -8.48 -4.69
CA GLU A 199 -1.89 -9.84 -4.67
C GLU A 199 -2.69 -10.76 -3.75
N VAL A 200 -2.98 -10.33 -2.52
CA VAL A 200 -3.79 -11.12 -1.57
C VAL A 200 -5.16 -11.41 -2.17
N LEU A 201 -5.89 -10.38 -2.58
CA LEU A 201 -7.27 -10.52 -3.04
C LEU A 201 -7.37 -11.34 -4.33
N LYS A 202 -6.46 -11.13 -5.29
CA LYS A 202 -6.41 -11.86 -6.57
C LYS A 202 -6.08 -13.34 -6.37
N ARG A 203 -5.16 -13.68 -5.45
CA ARG A 203 -4.88 -15.10 -5.14
C ARG A 203 -6.05 -15.78 -4.45
N LEU A 204 -6.77 -15.07 -3.59
CA LEU A 204 -7.95 -15.60 -2.91
C LEU A 204 -9.17 -15.68 -3.84
N TYR A 205 -9.35 -14.72 -4.75
CA TYR A 205 -10.49 -14.58 -5.65
C TYR A 205 -10.00 -14.25 -7.07
N PRO A 206 -9.57 -15.27 -7.85
CA PRO A 206 -8.95 -15.08 -9.17
C PRO A 206 -9.82 -14.38 -10.21
N ASP A 207 -11.15 -14.42 -10.05
CA ASP A 207 -12.10 -13.87 -11.01
C ASP A 207 -12.40 -12.37 -10.79
N ILE A 208 -11.99 -11.78 -9.65
CA ILE A 208 -12.22 -10.36 -9.38
C ILE A 208 -11.43 -9.50 -10.36
N ILE A 209 -12.11 -8.51 -10.92
CA ILE A 209 -11.52 -7.45 -11.74
C ILE A 209 -11.06 -6.33 -10.81
N PHE A 210 -9.82 -5.88 -11.00
CA PHE A 210 -9.21 -4.81 -10.22
C PHE A 210 -8.99 -3.58 -11.09
N LEU A 211 -9.50 -2.43 -10.66
CA LEU A 211 -9.27 -1.13 -11.30
C LEU A 211 -8.39 -0.31 -10.36
N LEU A 212 -7.11 -0.17 -10.70
CA LEU A 212 -6.09 0.42 -9.83
C LEU A 212 -5.76 1.84 -10.30
N PHE A 213 -5.80 2.78 -9.38
CA PHE A 213 -5.51 4.19 -9.62
C PHE A 213 -4.45 4.67 -8.65
N ASP A 214 -3.41 5.33 -9.15
CA ASP A 214 -2.37 5.90 -8.31
C ASP A 214 -1.61 7.01 -9.05
N ILE A 215 -0.76 7.73 -8.32
CA ILE A 215 0.20 8.66 -8.91
C ILE A 215 1.37 7.91 -9.57
N PRO A 216 2.05 8.49 -10.58
CA PRO A 216 2.97 7.76 -11.45
C PRO A 216 4.04 6.91 -10.75
N PRO A 217 4.79 7.39 -9.73
CA PRO A 217 5.85 6.57 -9.15
C PRO A 217 5.31 5.32 -8.45
N GLN A 218 4.21 5.42 -7.71
CA GLN A 218 3.58 4.28 -7.02
C GLN A 218 2.90 3.36 -8.02
N LEU A 219 2.16 3.92 -8.99
CA LEU A 219 1.52 3.16 -10.07
C LEU A 219 2.54 2.33 -10.83
N TYR A 220 3.71 2.90 -11.15
CA TYR A 220 4.81 2.23 -11.81
C TYR A 220 5.35 1.03 -11.00
N VAL A 221 5.53 1.19 -9.67
CA VAL A 221 5.94 0.07 -8.81
C VAL A 221 4.88 -1.03 -8.79
N SER A 222 3.61 -0.67 -8.61
CA SER A 222 2.49 -1.64 -8.60
C SER A 222 2.36 -2.38 -9.92
N GLU A 223 2.40 -1.67 -11.06
CA GLU A 223 2.31 -2.26 -12.39
C GLU A 223 3.47 -3.22 -12.64
N SER A 224 4.69 -2.81 -12.36
CA SER A 224 5.88 -3.63 -12.54
C SER A 224 5.85 -4.88 -11.66
N TYR A 225 5.38 -4.75 -10.42
CA TYR A 225 5.25 -5.85 -9.49
C TYR A 225 4.17 -6.84 -9.92
N LEU A 226 2.93 -6.37 -10.13
CA LEU A 226 1.80 -7.24 -10.47
C LEU A 226 1.94 -7.82 -11.88
N SER A 227 2.59 -7.15 -12.82
CA SER A 227 2.94 -7.73 -14.13
C SER A 227 3.91 -8.90 -13.98
N SER A 228 4.80 -8.85 -12.98
CA SER A 228 5.71 -9.94 -12.70
C SER A 228 5.02 -11.10 -11.95
N VAL A 229 4.04 -10.80 -11.10
CA VAL A 229 3.28 -11.82 -10.33
C VAL A 229 2.18 -12.49 -11.16
N PHE A 230 1.47 -11.72 -12.01
CA PHE A 230 0.31 -12.16 -12.80
C PHE A 230 0.44 -11.72 -14.27
N PRO A 231 1.44 -12.22 -15.02
CA PRO A 231 1.78 -11.71 -16.35
C PRO A 231 0.67 -11.83 -17.40
N LYS A 232 -0.34 -12.69 -17.17
CA LYS A 232 -1.46 -12.89 -18.11
C LYS A 232 -2.68 -12.02 -17.81
N ASP A 233 -2.75 -11.45 -16.61
CA ASP A 233 -3.97 -10.82 -16.09
C ASP A 233 -3.90 -9.29 -16.11
N VAL A 234 -2.70 -8.73 -16.18
CA VAL A 234 -2.48 -7.28 -16.20
C VAL A 234 -2.87 -6.66 -17.54
N VAL A 235 -3.55 -5.52 -17.46
CA VAL A 235 -3.75 -4.55 -18.54
C VAL A 235 -2.98 -3.30 -18.13
N THR A 236 -1.87 -3.05 -18.80
CA THR A 236 -0.86 -2.04 -18.44
C THR A 236 -1.41 -0.63 -18.57
N PHE A 237 -0.78 0.34 -17.92
CA PHE A 237 -1.11 1.76 -18.09
C PHE A 237 -1.08 2.21 -19.55
N LYS A 238 -0.16 1.67 -20.35
CA LYS A 238 -0.07 1.98 -21.78
C LYS A 238 -1.32 1.53 -22.54
N GLU A 239 -1.88 0.38 -22.19
CA GLU A 239 -3.09 -0.15 -22.81
C GLU A 239 -4.36 0.57 -22.35
N THR A 240 -4.36 1.14 -21.14
CA THR A 240 -5.51 1.84 -20.56
C THR A 240 -5.55 3.35 -20.85
N LEU A 241 -4.48 3.91 -21.42
CA LEU A 241 -4.31 5.36 -21.61
C LEU A 241 -5.55 5.99 -22.29
N ASP A 242 -5.94 5.41 -23.42
CA ASP A 242 -7.07 5.85 -24.23
C ASP A 242 -8.36 5.06 -23.96
N MET A 243 -8.37 4.20 -22.93
CA MET A 243 -9.58 3.45 -22.58
C MET A 243 -10.66 4.38 -22.02
N GLU A 244 -11.88 4.22 -22.54
CA GLU A 244 -13.10 4.89 -22.07
C GLU A 244 -14.09 3.91 -21.43
N THR A 245 -14.00 2.62 -21.79
CA THR A 245 -14.86 1.56 -21.28
C THR A 245 -14.03 0.36 -20.86
N ILE A 246 -14.58 -0.46 -19.96
CA ILE A 246 -13.93 -1.65 -19.43
C ILE A 246 -14.86 -2.84 -19.69
N ASP A 247 -14.32 -3.86 -20.34
CA ASP A 247 -15.02 -5.10 -20.62
C ASP A 247 -15.01 -6.02 -19.38
N PHE A 248 -16.08 -5.94 -18.58
CA PHE A 248 -16.25 -6.78 -17.39
C PHE A 248 -16.52 -8.27 -17.69
N SER A 249 -16.64 -8.67 -18.97
CA SER A 249 -16.68 -10.10 -19.33
C SER A 249 -15.32 -10.77 -19.14
N LYS A 250 -14.22 -10.00 -19.22
CA LYS A 250 -12.84 -10.46 -18.98
C LYS A 250 -12.54 -10.49 -17.48
N LYS A 251 -13.03 -11.54 -16.82
CA LYS A 251 -12.80 -11.81 -15.39
C LYS A 251 -11.32 -11.81 -15.03
N GLY A 252 -11.02 -11.46 -13.78
CA GLY A 252 -9.67 -11.54 -13.22
C GLY A 252 -8.68 -10.49 -13.71
N ARG A 253 -9.07 -9.58 -14.60
CA ARG A 253 -8.14 -8.57 -15.14
C ARG A 253 -7.73 -7.53 -14.11
N ILE A 254 -6.48 -7.07 -14.18
CA ILE A 254 -5.91 -6.03 -13.32
C ILE A 254 -5.56 -4.83 -14.20
N TYR A 255 -6.36 -3.78 -14.13
CA TYR A 255 -6.21 -2.58 -14.94
C TYR A 255 -5.46 -1.50 -14.16
N PHE A 256 -4.48 -0.88 -14.80
CA PHE A 256 -3.72 0.24 -14.24
C PHE A 256 -4.13 1.55 -14.88
N PHE A 257 -4.51 2.54 -14.09
CA PHE A 257 -4.89 3.87 -14.57
C PHE A 257 -4.13 4.94 -13.81
N GLY A 258 -3.74 6.01 -14.51
CA GLY A 258 -3.33 7.24 -13.84
C GLY A 258 -4.50 7.77 -12.99
N ASN A 259 -4.23 8.31 -11.81
CA ASN A 259 -5.26 8.79 -10.90
C ASN A 259 -6.16 9.90 -11.50
N TRP A 260 -5.71 10.59 -12.56
CA TRP A 260 -6.52 11.55 -13.33
C TRP A 260 -7.60 10.91 -14.22
N LYS A 261 -7.51 9.61 -14.51
CA LYS A 261 -8.54 8.84 -15.24
C LYS A 261 -9.66 8.35 -14.32
N PHE A 262 -9.63 8.64 -13.01
CA PHE A 262 -10.67 8.23 -12.05
C PHE A 262 -12.11 8.59 -12.46
N PRO A 263 -12.38 9.69 -13.20
CA PRO A 263 -13.71 9.97 -13.75
C PRO A 263 -14.34 8.87 -14.61
N ILE A 264 -13.56 7.93 -15.15
CA ILE A 264 -14.09 6.77 -15.91
C ILE A 264 -15.14 5.99 -15.11
N LEU A 265 -15.02 5.99 -13.78
CA LEU A 265 -15.93 5.28 -12.88
C LEU A 265 -17.34 5.88 -12.82
N LYS A 266 -17.55 7.13 -13.26
CA LYS A 266 -18.88 7.76 -13.31
C LYS A 266 -19.86 6.96 -14.17
N ASN A 267 -19.33 6.25 -15.16
CA ASN A 267 -20.12 5.46 -16.12
C ASN A 267 -20.18 3.97 -15.75
N MET A 268 -19.81 3.61 -14.51
CA MET A 268 -19.64 2.21 -14.09
C MET A 268 -20.29 1.95 -12.74
N LYS A 269 -20.64 0.69 -12.51
CA LYS A 269 -21.02 0.19 -11.19
C LYS A 269 -19.95 -0.77 -10.70
N ILE A 270 -19.37 -0.45 -9.55
CA ILE A 270 -18.34 -1.26 -8.89
C ILE A 270 -18.91 -1.81 -7.59
N ASP A 271 -18.44 -2.99 -7.18
CA ASP A 271 -18.97 -3.66 -6.00
C ASP A 271 -18.32 -3.13 -4.72
N LEU A 272 -17.01 -2.88 -4.75
CA LEU A 272 -16.25 -2.38 -3.61
C LEU A 272 -15.24 -1.31 -4.04
N PHE A 273 -15.33 -0.14 -3.43
CA PHE A 273 -14.27 0.86 -3.46
C PHE A 273 -13.33 0.68 -2.27
N TRP A 274 -12.03 0.74 -2.53
CA TRP A 274 -10.97 0.49 -1.56
C TRP A 274 -10.01 1.68 -1.51
N ASN A 275 -9.74 2.21 -0.32
CA ASN A 275 -8.69 3.20 -0.10
C ASN A 275 -8.04 2.98 1.27
N ALA A 276 -6.73 2.72 1.30
CA ALA A 276 -6.01 2.41 2.53
C ALA A 276 -4.74 3.25 2.63
N ALA A 277 -4.61 4.04 3.71
CA ALA A 277 -3.50 4.95 3.97
C ALA A 277 -3.21 5.87 2.78
N SER A 278 -4.25 6.52 2.25
CA SER A 278 -4.16 7.31 1.01
C SER A 278 -4.95 8.62 1.13
N PHE A 279 -6.26 8.60 1.36
CA PHE A 279 -7.03 9.84 1.54
C PHE A 279 -6.57 10.71 2.72
N GLN A 280 -6.03 10.12 3.78
CA GLN A 280 -5.43 10.86 4.89
C GLN A 280 -4.26 11.78 4.44
N GLU A 281 -3.68 11.54 3.26
CA GLU A 281 -2.52 12.23 2.70
C GLU A 281 -2.92 13.28 1.64
N MET A 282 -4.21 13.59 1.56
CA MET A 282 -4.81 14.52 0.61
C MET A 282 -5.68 15.54 1.35
N GLU A 283 -5.79 16.76 0.83
CA GLU A 283 -6.66 17.78 1.38
C GLU A 283 -8.16 17.43 1.18
N PRO A 284 -9.06 17.93 2.06
CA PRO A 284 -10.47 17.52 2.06
C PRO A 284 -11.24 17.78 0.76
N ASP A 285 -10.87 18.82 0.00
CA ASP A 285 -11.49 19.16 -1.29
C ASP A 285 -11.11 18.15 -2.39
N VAL A 286 -9.85 17.71 -2.42
CA VAL A 286 -9.37 16.65 -3.31
C VAL A 286 -10.08 15.33 -2.98
N VAL A 287 -10.17 14.98 -1.70
CA VAL A 287 -10.91 13.80 -1.24
C VAL A 287 -12.39 13.91 -1.60
N SER A 288 -13.01 15.07 -1.44
CA SER A 288 -14.40 15.32 -1.82
C SER A 288 -14.66 15.09 -3.31
N ASN A 289 -13.73 15.50 -4.18
CA ASN A 289 -13.81 15.22 -5.63
C ASN A 289 -13.84 13.71 -5.92
N TYR A 290 -12.93 12.93 -5.34
CA TYR A 290 -12.93 11.47 -5.50
C TYR A 290 -14.19 10.82 -4.94
N LEU A 291 -14.60 11.20 -3.72
CA LEU A 291 -15.78 10.63 -3.07
C LEU A 291 -17.08 10.99 -3.79
N THR A 292 -17.17 12.11 -4.48
CA THR A 292 -18.31 12.45 -5.34
C THR A 292 -18.49 11.40 -6.45
N ILE A 293 -17.41 10.92 -7.05
CA ILE A 293 -17.46 9.87 -8.07
C ILE A 293 -17.82 8.52 -7.44
N VAL A 294 -17.19 8.17 -6.31
CA VAL A 294 -17.49 6.93 -5.56
C VAL A 294 -18.95 6.87 -5.13
N ASN A 295 -19.54 8.01 -4.76
CA ASN A 295 -20.95 8.12 -4.39
C ASN A 295 -21.92 7.72 -5.49
N GLU A 296 -21.52 7.74 -6.76
CA GLU A 296 -22.38 7.32 -7.87
C GLU A 296 -22.05 5.90 -8.36
N SER A 297 -20.83 5.41 -8.14
CA SER A 297 -20.34 4.17 -8.76
C SER A 297 -20.32 2.96 -7.81
N ALA A 298 -20.03 3.13 -6.52
CA ALA A 298 -19.71 2.00 -5.62
C ALA A 298 -20.91 1.46 -4.82
N LYS A 299 -20.99 0.15 -4.58
CA LYS A 299 -22.00 -0.44 -3.67
C LYS A 299 -21.55 -0.47 -2.20
N ALA A 300 -20.26 -0.66 -1.97
CA ALA A 300 -19.64 -0.66 -0.64
C ALA A 300 -18.28 0.05 -0.69
N ILE A 301 -17.82 0.48 0.49
CA ILE A 301 -16.55 1.20 0.64
C ILE A 301 -15.79 0.63 1.84
N PHE A 302 -14.51 0.37 1.65
CA PHE A 302 -13.54 0.16 2.71
C PHE A 302 -12.57 1.33 2.77
N LEU A 303 -12.43 1.95 3.94
CA LEU A 303 -11.39 2.94 4.21
C LEU A 303 -10.54 2.50 5.40
N GLN A 304 -9.22 2.44 5.22
CA GLN A 304 -8.26 2.37 6.33
C GLN A 304 -7.50 3.69 6.41
N GLN A 305 -7.69 4.49 7.45
CA GLN A 305 -7.10 5.84 7.53
C GLN A 305 -6.74 6.22 8.98
N THR A 306 -5.95 7.28 9.14
CA THR A 306 -5.87 8.07 10.36
C THR A 306 -7.11 8.95 10.45
N MET A 307 -8.12 8.48 11.18
CA MET A 307 -9.45 9.12 11.21
C MET A 307 -9.47 10.51 11.87
N GLU A 308 -8.43 10.82 12.64
CA GLU A 308 -8.19 12.12 13.26
C GLU A 308 -7.46 13.10 12.32
N GLY A 309 -6.98 12.63 11.16
CA GLY A 309 -6.15 13.41 10.25
C GLY A 309 -4.70 12.96 10.23
N LYS A 310 -3.95 13.45 9.23
CA LYS A 310 -2.49 13.32 9.13
C LYS A 310 -1.81 14.62 9.59
N GLU A 311 -0.51 14.59 9.84
CA GLU A 311 0.25 15.78 10.21
C GLU A 311 0.10 16.92 9.18
N GLU A 312 -0.23 18.11 9.67
CA GLU A 312 -0.35 19.31 8.85
C GLU A 312 1.02 20.01 8.69
N ALA A 313 1.30 20.51 7.49
CA ALA A 313 2.48 21.28 7.20
C ALA A 313 2.35 22.70 7.77
N VAL A 314 3.44 23.21 8.38
CA VAL A 314 3.47 24.59 8.91
C VAL A 314 3.25 25.61 7.78
N LYS A 315 3.76 25.32 6.58
CA LYS A 315 3.50 26.07 5.35
C LYS A 315 3.64 25.19 4.11
N LYS A 316 3.11 25.68 2.99
CA LYS A 316 3.26 25.03 1.68
C LYS A 316 4.72 24.80 1.32
N GLY A 317 5.03 23.60 0.84
CA GLY A 317 6.38 23.15 0.51
C GLY A 317 7.12 22.47 1.67
N GLU A 318 6.52 22.38 2.86
CA GLU A 318 7.05 21.61 3.99
C GLU A 318 6.30 20.28 4.18
N HIS A 319 6.87 19.39 5.00
CA HIS A 319 6.33 18.06 5.25
C HIS A 319 4.96 18.13 5.95
N GLY A 320 3.99 17.37 5.44
CA GLY A 320 2.61 17.31 5.92
C GLY A 320 1.59 17.65 4.84
N VAL A 321 0.30 17.47 5.15
CA VAL A 321 -0.82 17.97 4.32
C VAL A 321 -1.10 19.44 4.64
N LEU A 322 -1.70 20.22 3.74
CA LEU A 322 -2.05 21.61 4.07
C LEU A 322 -3.25 21.71 5.00
N LYS A 323 -4.13 20.72 4.93
CA LYS A 323 -5.29 20.56 5.79
C LYS A 323 -5.59 19.08 5.95
N ALA A 324 -5.75 18.63 7.19
CA ALA A 324 -6.04 17.25 7.49
C ALA A 324 -7.46 16.85 7.03
N THR A 325 -7.56 15.72 6.35
CA THR A 325 -8.83 15.04 6.08
C THR A 325 -9.17 14.13 7.25
N THR A 326 -10.39 14.25 7.78
CA THR A 326 -10.85 13.55 8.99
C THR A 326 -12.07 12.68 8.74
N LEU A 327 -12.49 11.89 9.75
CA LEU A 327 -13.74 11.13 9.71
C LEU A 327 -14.97 12.00 9.40
N LYS A 328 -15.00 13.26 9.89
CA LYS A 328 -16.11 14.19 9.62
C LYS A 328 -16.21 14.52 8.13
N ASP A 329 -15.06 14.66 7.45
CA ASP A 329 -15.03 14.90 6.01
C ASP A 329 -15.54 13.67 5.24
N TYR A 330 -15.17 12.45 5.66
CA TYR A 330 -15.71 11.22 5.06
C TYR A 330 -17.23 11.12 5.25
N GLN A 331 -17.74 11.34 6.47
CA GLN A 331 -19.18 11.32 6.75
C GLN A 331 -19.96 12.37 5.94
N LYS A 332 -19.40 13.58 5.83
CA LYS A 332 -20.00 14.68 5.05
C LYS A 332 -20.09 14.32 3.56
N ASN A 333 -19.10 13.64 3.02
CA ASN A 333 -19.05 13.27 1.61
C ASN A 333 -19.87 12.00 1.32
N LEU A 334 -19.82 10.98 2.17
CA LEU A 334 -20.45 9.67 1.95
C LEU A 334 -21.93 9.62 2.35
N LYS A 335 -22.71 10.64 1.99
CA LYS A 335 -24.12 10.77 2.41
C LYS A 335 -25.04 9.64 1.94
N LYS A 336 -24.67 8.95 0.85
CA LYS A 336 -25.43 7.79 0.31
C LYS A 336 -25.04 6.47 0.98
N PHE A 337 -24.17 6.50 1.99
CA PHE A 337 -23.65 5.32 2.66
C PHE A 337 -23.81 5.45 4.16
N LYS A 338 -24.16 4.33 4.78
CA LYS A 338 -24.11 4.16 6.22
C LYS A 338 -22.75 3.61 6.64
N LEU A 339 -22.14 4.22 7.65
CA LEU A 339 -20.99 3.63 8.36
C LEU A 339 -21.47 2.41 9.14
N VAL A 340 -21.12 1.21 8.66
CA VAL A 340 -21.55 -0.06 9.27
C VAL A 340 -20.63 -0.42 10.43
N LYS A 341 -19.32 -0.19 10.25
CA LYS A 341 -18.31 -0.63 11.21
C LYS A 341 -17.08 0.27 11.15
N ILE A 342 -16.50 0.54 12.31
CA ILE A 342 -15.18 1.17 12.45
C ILE A 342 -14.44 0.52 13.63
N GLU A 343 -13.19 0.11 13.42
CA GLU A 343 -12.33 -0.52 14.44
C GLU A 343 -10.87 -0.09 14.23
N LYS A 344 -10.04 -0.20 15.27
CA LYS A 344 -8.59 -0.02 15.11
C LYS A 344 -8.05 -1.05 14.12
N SER A 345 -7.25 -0.60 13.16
CA SER A 345 -6.65 -1.48 12.17
C SER A 345 -5.73 -2.49 12.84
N LEU A 346 -5.64 -3.71 12.29
CA LEU A 346 -4.79 -4.77 12.83
C LEU A 346 -3.51 -4.94 12.02
N THR A 347 -2.44 -5.30 12.72
CA THR A 347 -1.20 -5.88 12.19
C THR A 347 -1.05 -7.31 12.72
N PRO A 348 -0.11 -8.10 12.20
CA PRO A 348 0.20 -9.41 12.79
C PRO A 348 0.52 -9.31 14.28
N PHE A 349 1.15 -8.21 14.71
CA PHE A 349 1.59 -7.97 16.09
C PHE A 349 0.49 -7.43 17.02
N GLY A 350 -0.65 -6.95 16.50
CA GLY A 350 -1.69 -6.34 17.35
C GLY A 350 -2.46 -5.25 16.62
N THR A 351 -2.71 -4.13 17.28
CA THR A 351 -3.35 -2.96 16.67
C THR A 351 -2.31 -2.03 16.06
N LEU A 352 -2.56 -1.54 14.85
CA LEU A 352 -1.79 -0.47 14.22
C LEU A 352 -2.14 0.86 14.89
N ALA A 353 -1.14 1.52 15.48
CA ALA A 353 -1.35 2.79 16.18
C ALA A 353 -1.79 3.89 15.19
N GLY A 354 -2.83 4.66 15.55
CA GLY A 354 -3.32 5.80 14.77
C GLY A 354 -4.23 5.46 13.58
N TYR A 355 -4.34 4.19 13.17
CA TYR A 355 -5.15 3.77 12.03
C TYR A 355 -6.45 3.08 12.45
N SER A 356 -7.51 3.33 11.70
CA SER A 356 -8.78 2.60 11.82
C SER A 356 -9.26 2.10 10.47
N ASP A 357 -9.82 0.89 10.49
CA ASP A 357 -10.55 0.26 9.39
C ASP A 357 -12.02 0.64 9.51
N SER A 358 -12.62 1.08 8.41
CA SER A 358 -14.04 1.41 8.34
C SER A 358 -14.70 0.79 7.13
N PHE A 359 -15.93 0.30 7.31
CA PHE A 359 -16.75 -0.27 6.26
C PHE A 359 -18.05 0.49 6.12
N TRP A 360 -18.37 0.89 4.90
CA TRP A 360 -19.55 1.65 4.56
C TRP A 360 -20.37 0.90 3.52
N LYS A 361 -21.69 0.89 3.70
CA LYS A 361 -22.62 0.23 2.80
C LYS A 361 -23.61 1.25 2.26
N ARG A 362 -23.85 1.22 0.95
CA ARG A 362 -24.84 2.08 0.32
C ARG A 362 -26.23 1.80 0.92
N GLU A 363 -26.97 2.87 1.20
CA GLU A 363 -28.36 2.81 1.68
C GLU A 363 -29.34 2.37 0.59
#